data_AF-A0A8H4V111-F1
#
_entry.id   AF-A0A8H4V111-F1
#
_cell.length_a   1.000
_cell.length_b   1.000
_cell.length_c   1.000
_cell.angle_alpha   90.00
_cell.angle_beta   90.00
_cell.angle_gamma   90.00
#
_symmetry.space_group_name_H-M   'P 1'
#
loop_
_entity.id
_entity.type
_entity.pdbx_description
1 polymer ?
#
loop_
_entity_poly.entity_id
_entity_poly.type
_entity_poly.pdbx_seq_one_letter_code
_entity_poly.pdbx_strand_id
1 'polypeptide(L)'
;MSKIAHLPLLALLVGGAYSQSVSHAGVNLFGFANDMSILGSAYSEFEGTNCNASYEVYPYADSIDHYEAWRAKGFNMFRLALGWQHVQTELGGPLNETTLSAVDELVTHITNDGNVAILDI
;
A
#
# COMPACT_ATOMS: atom_id res chain seq x y z
N MET A 1 58.20 1.87 -47.71
CA MET A 1 58.18 2.95 -46.68
C MET A 1 56.73 3.23 -46.32
N SER A 2 56.46 3.25 -45.02
CA SER A 2 55.16 3.34 -44.36
C SER A 2 54.51 4.74 -44.46
N LYS A 3 53.17 4.79 -44.25
CA LYS A 3 52.30 5.88 -43.71
C LYS A 3 51.10 6.17 -44.63
N ILE A 4 49.84 6.32 -44.20
CA ILE A 4 49.16 6.50 -42.90
C ILE A 4 47.72 5.98 -43.06
N ALA A 5 47.23 5.21 -42.09
CA ALA A 5 45.82 4.84 -41.96
C ALA A 5 44.97 6.06 -41.56
N HIS A 6 43.86 6.31 -42.26
CA HIS A 6 42.81 7.22 -41.80
C HIS A 6 41.68 6.41 -41.15
N LEU A 7 41.74 6.26 -39.83
CA LEU A 7 40.52 6.29 -38.99
C LEU A 7 40.16 7.78 -38.83
N PRO A 8 38.88 8.19 -38.87
CA PRO A 8 37.93 7.76 -37.84
C PRO A 8 36.45 7.72 -38.28
N LEU A 9 35.59 6.98 -37.57
CA LEU A 9 34.30 7.56 -37.17
C LEU A 9 33.82 6.92 -35.87
N LEU A 10 33.79 7.77 -34.84
CA LEU A 10 33.08 7.69 -33.58
C LEU A 10 31.94 6.64 -33.58
N ALA A 11 32.09 5.59 -32.77
CA ALA A 11 30.94 4.83 -32.30
C ALA A 11 30.14 5.76 -31.38
N LEU A 12 28.99 6.23 -31.88
CA LEU A 12 28.03 6.99 -31.09
C LEU A 12 27.51 6.06 -29.99
N LEU A 13 27.92 6.31 -28.74
CA LEU A 13 27.33 5.70 -27.57
C LEU A 13 25.85 6.12 -27.53
N VAL A 14 24.97 5.26 -28.01
CA VAL A 14 23.55 5.30 -27.67
C VAL A 14 23.45 4.82 -26.23
N GLY A 15 23.86 5.70 -25.30
CA GLY A 15 23.49 5.60 -23.91
C GLY A 15 22.01 5.93 -23.79
N GLY A 16 21.15 5.04 -24.28
CA GLY A 16 19.75 5.05 -23.94
C GLY A 16 19.68 4.83 -22.44
N ALA A 17 19.44 5.90 -21.69
CA ALA A 17 19.01 5.77 -20.32
C ALA A 17 17.77 4.89 -20.34
N TYR A 18 17.89 3.64 -19.87
CA TYR A 18 16.75 2.82 -19.55
C TYR A 18 16.02 3.53 -18.41
N SER A 19 15.10 4.42 -18.75
CA SER A 19 14.04 4.80 -17.83
C SER A 19 13.20 3.54 -17.69
N GLN A 20 13.51 2.74 -16.67
CA GLN A 20 12.61 1.70 -16.19
C GLN A 20 11.33 2.45 -15.80
N SER A 21 10.31 2.40 -16.66
CA SER A 21 9.01 2.96 -16.33
C SER A 21 8.53 2.26 -15.07
N VAL A 22 8.24 3.03 -14.01
CA VAL A 22 7.68 2.48 -12.78
C VAL A 22 6.35 1.82 -13.14
N SER A 23 6.23 0.50 -12.96
CA SER A 23 5.00 -0.24 -13.27
C SER A 23 3.89 0.01 -12.26
N HIS A 24 4.26 0.43 -11.04
CA HIS A 24 3.35 0.68 -9.95
C HIS A 24 3.61 2.01 -9.25
N ALA A 25 2.66 2.94 -9.36
CA ALA A 25 2.60 4.12 -8.52
C ALA A 25 1.49 3.91 -7.49
N GLY A 26 1.83 3.97 -6.20
CA GLY A 26 0.88 3.61 -5.16
C GLY A 26 0.77 4.56 -3.99
N VAL A 27 -0.29 4.36 -3.22
CA VAL A 27 -0.59 5.08 -1.98
C VAL A 27 -0.78 4.08 -0.83
N ASN A 28 -0.57 4.56 0.39
CA ASN A 28 -0.91 3.81 1.60
C ASN A 28 -2.33 4.16 2.02
N LEU A 29 -3.16 3.13 2.25
CA LEU A 29 -4.47 3.27 2.85
C LEU A 29 -4.37 2.80 4.29
N PHE A 30 -4.64 3.72 5.22
CA PHE A 30 -4.60 3.50 6.66
C PHE A 30 -6.03 3.47 7.21
N GLY A 31 -6.22 2.80 8.35
CA GLY A 31 -7.53 2.54 8.94
C GLY A 31 -7.51 1.30 9.81
N PHE A 32 -7.10 0.16 9.23
CA PHE A 32 -6.99 -1.13 9.91
C PHE A 32 -5.80 -1.23 10.90
N ALA A 33 -4.94 -0.22 10.98
CA ALA A 33 -3.76 -0.17 11.85
C ALA A 33 -3.56 1.17 12.59
N ASN A 34 -4.57 2.05 12.60
CA ASN A 34 -4.43 3.42 13.15
C ASN A 34 -4.17 3.46 14.65
N ASP A 35 -4.54 2.40 15.35
CA ASP A 35 -4.42 2.20 16.79
C ASP A 35 -3.24 1.28 17.17
N MET A 36 -2.31 1.03 16.24
CA MET A 36 -1.15 0.19 16.53
C MET A 36 -0.01 1.01 17.15
N SER A 37 0.55 0.51 18.24
CA SER A 37 1.81 1.01 18.80
C SER A 37 3.01 0.61 17.92
N ILE A 38 4.13 1.32 18.05
CA ILE A 38 5.38 0.97 17.35
C ILE A 38 5.93 -0.42 17.73
N LEU A 39 5.47 -0.97 18.86
CA LEU A 39 5.83 -2.31 19.32
C LEU A 39 4.82 -3.37 18.86
N GLY A 40 3.87 -3.00 17.99
CA GLY A 40 2.88 -3.92 17.43
C GLY A 40 1.83 -4.33 18.46
N SER A 41 1.38 -3.40 19.30
CA SER A 41 0.23 -3.60 20.19
C SER A 41 -0.94 -2.71 19.76
N ALA A 42 -2.09 -3.31 19.48
CA ALA A 42 -3.35 -2.61 19.19
C ALA A 42 -3.91 -1.99 20.47
N TYR A 43 -4.26 -0.70 20.43
CA TYR A 43 -5.02 -0.04 21.47
C TYR A 43 -6.51 -0.27 21.21
N SER A 44 -7.11 -1.25 21.88
CA SER A 44 -8.56 -1.45 21.82
C SER A 44 -9.37 -0.31 22.46
N GLU A 45 -8.71 0.54 23.25
CA GLU A 45 -9.29 1.69 23.93
C GLU A 45 -8.34 2.88 23.82
N PHE A 46 -8.57 3.80 22.89
CA PHE A 46 -7.98 5.12 23.02
C PHE A 46 -8.74 5.85 24.14
N GLU A 47 -8.11 5.99 25.32
CA GLU A 47 -8.56 7.00 26.28
C GLU A 47 -8.40 8.38 25.63
N GLY A 48 -9.51 8.89 25.10
CA GLY A 48 -9.56 10.22 24.49
C GLY A 48 -9.11 11.27 25.49
N THR A 49 -8.06 12.01 25.15
CA THR A 49 -7.68 13.23 25.90
C THR A 49 -8.56 14.43 25.55
N ASN A 50 -9.73 14.19 24.92
CA ASN A 50 -10.77 15.17 24.70
C ASN A 50 -12.17 14.52 24.74
N CYS A 51 -13.12 15.22 25.39
CA CYS A 51 -14.42 14.70 25.83
C CYS A 51 -15.46 14.43 24.72
N ASN A 52 -15.06 13.98 23.52
CA ASN A 52 -15.97 13.48 22.49
C ASN A 52 -15.25 12.65 21.40
N ALA A 53 -14.36 11.76 21.82
CA ALA A 53 -13.84 10.70 20.98
C ALA A 53 -14.82 9.50 21.03
N SER A 54 -15.71 9.39 20.04
CA SER A 54 -16.54 8.19 19.82
C SER A 54 -15.78 7.28 18.85
N TYR A 55 -15.19 6.21 19.37
CA TYR A 55 -14.39 5.24 18.60
C TYR A 55 -14.91 3.79 18.79
N GLU A 56 -16.23 3.61 18.77
CA GLU A 56 -16.86 2.30 19.07
C GLU A 56 -16.88 1.30 17.90
N VAL A 57 -16.31 1.61 16.73
CA VAL A 57 -16.46 0.74 15.54
C VAL A 57 -15.14 0.57 14.80
N TYR A 58 -14.34 -0.40 15.25
CA TYR A 58 -13.31 -1.02 14.42
C TYR A 58 -13.96 -2.05 13.48
N PRO A 59 -13.55 -2.18 12.21
CA PRO A 59 -12.45 -1.46 11.54
C PRO A 59 -12.81 -0.03 11.12
N TYR A 60 -11.82 0.87 11.17
CA TYR A 60 -11.94 2.25 10.68
C TYR A 60 -11.73 2.29 9.16
N ALA A 61 -12.74 1.88 8.40
CA ALA A 61 -12.74 2.02 6.95
C ALA A 61 -13.55 3.27 6.54
N ASP A 62 -12.90 4.20 5.85
CA ASP A 62 -13.60 5.25 5.11
C ASP A 62 -14.42 4.65 3.95
N SER A 63 -15.31 5.45 3.35
CA SER A 63 -16.01 5.08 2.12
C SER A 63 -15.04 4.67 1.01
N ILE A 64 -15.47 3.72 0.17
CA ILE A 64 -14.73 3.27 -1.03
C ILE A 64 -14.41 4.42 -2.00
N ASP A 65 -15.17 5.52 -1.96
CA ASP A 65 -14.94 6.73 -2.76
C ASP A 65 -13.53 7.31 -2.58
N HIS A 66 -12.92 7.13 -1.40
CA HIS A 66 -11.54 7.58 -1.15
C HIS A 66 -10.53 6.82 -1.99
N TYR A 67 -10.72 5.49 -2.15
CA TYR A 67 -9.92 4.66 -3.05
C TYR A 67 -10.13 5.09 -4.51
N GLU A 68 -11.39 5.29 -4.92
CA GLU A 68 -11.73 5.68 -6.30
C GLU A 68 -11.08 7.02 -6.68
N ALA A 69 -11.01 7.97 -5.74
CA ALA A 69 -10.35 9.26 -5.95
C ALA A 69 -8.84 9.11 -6.22
N TRP A 70 -8.16 8.18 -5.55
CA TRP A 70 -6.74 7.89 -5.83
C TRP A 70 -6.57 7.20 -7.18
N ARG A 71 -7.43 6.23 -7.49
CA ARG A 71 -7.43 5.56 -8.79
C ARG A 71 -7.62 6.56 -9.94
N ALA A 72 -8.54 7.50 -9.79
CA ALA A 72 -8.80 8.56 -10.77
C ALA A 72 -7.58 9.49 -11.01
N LYS A 73 -6.62 9.53 -10.07
CA LYS A 73 -5.35 10.25 -10.22
C LYS A 73 -4.25 9.43 -10.89
N GLY A 74 -4.53 8.18 -11.28
CA GLY A 74 -3.59 7.29 -11.98
C GLY A 74 -2.76 6.39 -11.08
N PHE A 75 -3.06 6.31 -9.77
CA PHE A 75 -2.46 5.32 -8.89
C PHE A 75 -3.04 3.92 -9.17
N ASN A 76 -2.19 2.91 -9.17
CA ASN A 76 -2.55 1.54 -9.55
C ASN A 76 -2.03 0.47 -8.56
N MET A 77 -1.52 0.90 -7.41
CA MET A 77 -1.06 0.04 -6.33
C MET A 77 -1.46 0.65 -4.98
N PHE A 78 -1.95 -0.17 -4.06
CA PHE A 78 -2.52 0.30 -2.80
C PHE A 78 -2.01 -0.59 -1.67
N ARG A 79 -1.28 0.00 -0.73
CA ARG A 79 -0.77 -0.71 0.46
C ARG A 79 -1.75 -0.53 1.61
N LEU A 80 -2.32 -1.63 2.08
CA LEU A 80 -3.26 -1.69 3.19
C LEU A 80 -2.48 -2.05 4.45
N ALA A 81 -2.32 -1.08 5.36
CA ALA A 81 -1.69 -1.32 6.65
C ALA A 81 -2.69 -1.96 7.62
N LEU A 82 -2.40 -3.18 8.09
CA LEU A 82 -3.25 -3.99 8.95
C LEU A 82 -2.54 -4.26 10.28
N GLY A 83 -3.20 -4.02 11.40
CA GLY A 83 -2.65 -4.46 12.68
C GLY A 83 -2.74 -5.97 12.83
N TRP A 84 -1.62 -6.67 13.06
CA TRP A 84 -1.63 -8.12 13.25
C TRP A 84 -2.65 -8.58 14.30
N GLN A 85 -2.74 -7.89 15.45
CA GLN A 85 -3.70 -8.24 16.52
C GLN A 85 -5.16 -8.06 16.14
N HIS A 86 -5.46 -7.24 15.13
CA HIS A 86 -6.80 -7.13 14.59
C HIS A 86 -7.13 -8.24 13.62
N VAL A 87 -6.12 -8.73 12.91
CA VAL A 87 -6.25 -9.90 12.02
C VAL A 87 -6.29 -11.20 12.82
N GLN A 88 -5.63 -11.25 13.98
CA GLN A 88 -5.55 -12.42 14.85
C GLN A 88 -5.46 -11.96 16.33
N THR A 89 -6.55 -12.11 17.08
CA THR A 89 -6.66 -11.60 18.46
C THR A 89 -5.84 -12.39 19.48
N GLU A 90 -5.50 -13.65 19.16
CA GLU A 90 -4.69 -14.54 19.99
C GLU A 90 -3.56 -15.16 19.16
N LEU A 91 -2.32 -15.15 19.68
CA LEU A 91 -1.17 -15.70 18.97
C LEU A 91 -1.41 -17.16 18.54
N GLY A 92 -1.42 -17.40 17.22
CA GLY A 92 -1.67 -18.72 16.64
C GLY A 92 -3.13 -19.18 16.66
N GLY A 93 -4.05 -18.34 17.13
CA GLY A 93 -5.49 -18.57 17.10
C GLY A 93 -6.10 -18.37 15.71
N PRO A 94 -7.44 -18.49 15.60
CA PRO A 94 -8.13 -18.20 14.34
C PRO A 94 -7.96 -16.73 13.93
N LEU A 95 -8.14 -16.48 12.63
CA LEU A 95 -8.19 -15.11 12.11
C LEU A 95 -9.53 -14.47 12.47
N ASN A 96 -9.53 -13.16 12.70
CA ASN A 96 -10.73 -12.38 12.98
C ASN A 96 -11.55 -12.21 11.69
N GLU A 97 -12.69 -12.91 11.61
CA GLU A 97 -13.55 -12.91 10.42
C GLU A 97 -14.11 -11.52 10.08
N THR A 98 -14.46 -10.73 11.10
CA THR A 98 -14.98 -9.36 10.88
C THR A 98 -13.92 -8.48 10.23
N THR A 99 -12.70 -8.49 10.76
CA THR A 99 -11.58 -7.74 10.18
C THR A 99 -11.30 -8.21 8.75
N LEU A 100 -11.20 -9.53 8.55
CA LEU A 100 -10.90 -10.09 7.24
C LEU A 100 -11.98 -9.83 6.21
N SER A 101 -13.26 -9.83 6.59
CA SER A 101 -14.35 -9.51 5.67
C SER A 101 -14.22 -8.08 5.13
N ALA A 102 -13.86 -7.12 5.98
CA ALA A 102 -13.67 -5.73 5.55
C ALA A 102 -12.41 -5.57 4.69
N VAL A 103 -11.32 -6.29 5.01
CA VAL A 103 -10.11 -6.31 4.17
C VAL A 103 -10.40 -6.94 2.80
N ASP A 104 -11.14 -8.05 2.78
CA ASP A 104 -11.48 -8.78 1.55
C ASP A 104 -12.36 -7.95 0.61
N GLU A 105 -13.33 -7.19 1.15
CA GLU A 105 -14.14 -6.25 0.38
C GLU A 105 -13.28 -5.21 -0.35
N LEU A 106 -12.37 -4.55 0.38
CA LEU A 106 -11.48 -3.54 -0.21
C LEU A 106 -10.49 -4.15 -1.21
N VAL A 107 -9.90 -5.30 -0.90
CA VAL A 107 -9.01 -6.03 -1.81
C VAL A 107 -9.76 -6.43 -3.09
N THR A 108 -11.00 -6.89 -2.98
CA THR A 108 -11.86 -7.24 -4.11
C THR A 108 -12.11 -6.02 -5.00
N HIS A 109 -12.43 -4.86 -4.43
CA HIS A 109 -12.58 -3.62 -5.20
C HIS A 109 -11.30 -3.23 -5.95
N ILE A 110 -10.16 -3.22 -5.25
CA ILE A 110 -8.86 -2.87 -5.84
C ILE A 110 -8.50 -3.81 -6.99
N THR A 111 -8.65 -5.12 -6.78
CA THR A 111 -8.20 -6.14 -7.74
C THR A 111 -9.15 -6.30 -8.92
N ASN A 112 -10.47 -6.12 -8.74
CA ASN A 112 -11.44 -6.10 -9.84
C ASN A 112 -11.18 -4.96 -10.84
N ASP A 113 -10.59 -3.86 -10.37
CA ASP A 113 -10.17 -2.75 -11.22
C ASP A 113 -8.80 -2.98 -11.91
N GLY A 114 -8.18 -4.15 -11.70
CA GLY A 114 -6.86 -4.50 -12.24
C GLY A 114 -5.68 -3.86 -11.51
N ASN A 115 -5.92 -3.27 -10.34
CA ASN A 115 -4.87 -2.68 -9.50
C ASN A 115 -4.28 -3.72 -8.54
N VAL A 116 -3.14 -3.38 -7.93
CA VAL A 116 -2.44 -4.23 -6.96
C VAL A 116 -2.80 -3.81 -5.54
N ALA A 117 -3.24 -4.75 -4.71
CA ALA A 117 -3.32 -4.58 -3.26
C ALA A 117 -2.10 -5.23 -2.59
N ILE A 118 -1.40 -4.49 -1.72
CA ILE A 118 -0.36 -5.01 -0.84
C ILE A 118 -0.93 -5.09 0.57
N LEU A 119 -0.97 -6.27 1.15
CA LEU A 119 -1.28 -6.44 2.56
C LEU A 119 0.00 -6.26 3.37
N ASP A 120 -0.02 -5.30 4.29
CA ASP A 120 1.09 -4.98 5.17
C ASP A 120 0.68 -5.24 6.62
N ILE A 121 1.43 -6.10 7.31
CA ILE A 121 1.16 -6.59 8.66
C ILE A 121 2.14 -5.97 9.66
#